data_AF-A0A7R9W0H2-F1
#
_entry.id   AF-A0A7R9W0H2-F1
#
_cell.length_a   1.000
_cell.length_b   1.000
_cell.length_c   1.000
_cell.angle_alpha   90.00
_cell.angle_beta   90.00
_cell.angle_gamma   90.00
#
_symmetry.space_group_name_H-M   'P 1'
#
loop_
_entity.id
_entity.type
_entity.pdbx_description
1 polymer ?
#
loop_
_entity_poly.entity_id
_entity_poly.type
_entity_poly.pdbx_seq_one_letter_code
_entity_poly.pdbx_strand_id
1 'polypeptide(L)'
;MKISVPAASLAVLFAAPASVRAFVNPNVPSFTRTGTSLSALFPSDEDLIASLDRQIEYQPGAANTEFARRYGHLKGRTVRTVGEAFEEFTSLLGRPVNALYKSAISDVVGTTHLITVNARFRRDPIWSLGLLATMDLIFGNYPEQGVAQDIVSSLMKCTGMDEDELREEARIVSSWAEGKTMDEVTAALAREDDSPVAAIARDVAADDYWMYSRFFGVGLIRIMNIIGAGEDQDDAYNTIEEWMVSLGKSSFTACSDSDLYFKTKAKLDMMETMMKEVEIREKKRMAERLEAKAEAALAQAERDAKMEAEILAEAR
;
A
#
# COMPACT_ATOMS: atom_id res chain seq x y z
N MET A 1 -14.95 -24.10 -65.37
CA MET A 1 -15.44 -22.92 -64.63
C MET A 1 -14.23 -22.03 -64.40
N LYS A 2 -13.93 -20.95 -65.16
CA LYS A 2 -14.72 -19.73 -65.46
C LYS A 2 -15.57 -19.37 -64.24
N ILE A 3 -15.14 -18.42 -63.41
CA ILE A 3 -15.32 -16.96 -63.53
C ILE A 3 -14.11 -16.30 -62.80
N SER A 4 -13.21 -15.55 -63.43
CA SER A 4 -13.33 -14.15 -63.92
C SER A 4 -13.41 -13.14 -62.74
N VAL A 5 -12.30 -12.50 -62.30
CA VAL A 5 -11.63 -11.29 -62.89
C VAL A 5 -12.26 -9.98 -62.34
N PRO A 6 -11.53 -8.86 -62.13
CA PRO A 6 -10.46 -8.61 -61.15
C PRO A 6 -10.61 -7.16 -60.56
N ALA A 7 -9.51 -6.58 -60.05
CA ALA A 7 -8.97 -5.26 -60.43
C ALA A 7 -8.62 -4.31 -59.27
N ALA A 8 -7.31 -3.96 -59.27
CA ALA A 8 -6.68 -2.68 -58.90
C ALA A 8 -6.87 -2.16 -57.47
N SER A 9 -5.82 -2.21 -56.64
CA SER A 9 -4.66 -1.30 -56.60
C SER A 9 -4.96 0.16 -56.24
N LEU A 10 -4.40 0.52 -55.08
CA LEU A 10 -3.72 1.79 -54.75
C LEU A 10 -4.57 3.04 -54.44
N ALA A 11 -4.67 3.38 -53.15
CA ALA A 11 -4.41 4.74 -52.67
C ALA A 11 -4.08 4.71 -51.16
N VAL A 12 -2.85 5.11 -50.85
CA VAL A 12 -2.37 5.48 -49.52
C VAL A 12 -2.90 6.88 -49.20
N LEU A 13 -3.41 7.15 -47.99
CA LEU A 13 -3.00 8.32 -47.18
C LEU A 13 -3.62 8.33 -45.76
N PHE A 14 -2.77 8.73 -44.82
CA PHE A 14 -2.92 9.00 -43.39
C PHE A 14 -4.23 9.66 -42.91
N ALA A 15 -4.73 9.27 -41.71
CA ALA A 15 -4.89 10.16 -40.54
C ALA A 15 -5.46 9.43 -39.29
N ALA A 16 -4.78 9.67 -38.16
CA ALA A 16 -5.09 9.61 -36.71
C ALA A 16 -6.37 8.95 -36.12
N PRO A 17 -6.29 8.46 -34.85
CA PRO A 17 -7.31 7.64 -34.21
C PRO A 17 -8.34 8.48 -33.43
N ALA A 18 -9.62 8.09 -33.47
CA ALA A 18 -10.54 8.43 -32.39
C ALA A 18 -11.76 7.49 -32.35
N SER A 19 -12.06 7.06 -31.13
CA SER A 19 -13.35 6.55 -30.64
C SER A 19 -13.83 5.17 -31.11
N VAL A 20 -13.47 4.19 -30.27
CA VAL A 20 -14.28 3.01 -30.00
C VAL A 20 -15.71 3.42 -29.62
N ARG A 21 -16.70 2.90 -30.34
CA ARG A 21 -18.02 2.52 -29.80
C ARG A 21 -18.46 1.23 -30.48
N ALA A 22 -17.92 0.11 -30.00
CA ALA A 22 -18.50 -1.20 -30.29
C ALA A 22 -19.70 -1.41 -29.35
N PHE A 23 -20.83 -1.83 -29.93
CA PHE A 23 -22.06 -2.34 -29.28
C PHE A 23 -23.16 -1.36 -28.84
N VAL A 24 -23.60 -0.44 -29.71
CA VAL A 24 -24.99 0.08 -29.63
C VAL A 24 -25.62 0.12 -31.03
N ASN A 25 -26.85 -0.41 -31.13
CA ASN A 25 -27.65 -0.55 -32.35
C ASN A 25 -28.10 0.84 -32.88
N PRO A 26 -27.91 1.19 -34.17
CA PRO A 26 -28.15 2.54 -34.68
C PRO A 26 -29.62 2.92 -34.93
N ASN A 27 -30.60 2.08 -34.56
CA ASN A 27 -32.01 2.26 -34.95
C ASN A 27 -33.02 2.40 -33.80
N VAL A 28 -32.63 2.99 -32.68
CA VAL A 28 -33.60 3.43 -31.66
C VAL A 28 -33.78 4.95 -31.80
N PRO A 29 -34.99 5.46 -32.07
CA PRO A 29 -35.20 6.89 -32.16
C PRO A 29 -34.89 7.54 -30.81
N SER A 30 -33.91 8.44 -30.82
CA SER A 30 -33.67 9.38 -29.74
C SER A 30 -34.92 10.22 -29.54
N PHE A 31 -35.55 10.11 -28.36
CA PHE A 31 -36.64 11.00 -27.98
C PHE A 31 -36.06 12.42 -27.83
N THR A 32 -36.31 13.26 -28.83
CA THR A 32 -36.12 14.70 -28.74
C THR A 32 -37.02 15.25 -27.64
N ARG A 33 -36.40 15.95 -26.70
CA ARG A 33 -37.02 16.62 -25.55
C ARG A 33 -37.91 17.76 -26.05
N THR A 34 -39.21 17.52 -26.20
CA THR A 34 -40.21 18.60 -26.34
C THR A 34 -40.52 19.12 -24.93
N GLY A 35 -40.04 20.32 -24.62
CA GLY A 35 -40.36 21.02 -23.38
C GLY A 35 -41.79 21.56 -23.43
N THR A 36 -42.74 20.78 -22.95
CA THR A 36 -44.05 21.29 -22.49
C THR A 36 -44.04 21.26 -20.96
N SER A 37 -44.18 22.43 -20.33
CA SER A 37 -44.33 22.54 -18.89
C SER A 37 -45.66 21.87 -18.48
N LEU A 38 -45.55 20.78 -17.72
CA LEU A 38 -46.68 19.93 -17.29
C LEU A 38 -47.50 20.53 -16.15
N SER A 39 -47.03 21.63 -15.55
CA SER A 39 -47.79 22.42 -14.57
C SER A 39 -49.12 22.96 -15.12
N ALA A 40 -49.31 22.95 -16.44
CA ALA A 40 -50.56 23.33 -17.09
C ALA A 40 -51.64 22.22 -17.13
N LEU A 41 -51.28 20.95 -16.87
CA LEU A 41 -52.19 19.80 -17.05
C LEU A 41 -52.83 19.29 -15.76
N PHE A 42 -52.20 19.47 -14.60
CA PHE A 42 -52.71 19.00 -13.30
C PHE A 42 -52.44 20.04 -12.20
N PRO A 43 -53.20 21.14 -12.13
CA PRO A 43 -52.87 22.29 -11.28
C PRO A 43 -53.20 22.11 -9.79
N SER A 44 -53.80 21.00 -9.35
CA SER A 44 -54.39 20.89 -8.00
C SER A 44 -54.02 19.62 -7.23
N ASP A 45 -52.98 18.91 -7.64
CA ASP A 45 -52.58 17.65 -7.00
C ASP A 45 -51.09 17.70 -6.65
N GLU A 46 -50.75 18.45 -5.59
CA GLU A 46 -49.36 18.68 -5.16
C GLU A 46 -48.61 17.37 -4.92
N ASP A 47 -49.28 16.34 -4.39
CA ASP A 47 -48.68 15.02 -4.17
C ASP A 47 -48.36 14.30 -5.50
N LEU A 48 -49.22 14.48 -6.51
CA LEU A 48 -49.00 13.90 -7.83
C LEU A 48 -47.86 14.62 -8.56
N ILE A 49 -47.82 15.96 -8.50
CA ILE A 49 -46.70 16.76 -9.03
C ILE A 49 -45.39 16.39 -8.31
N ALA A 50 -45.39 16.29 -6.98
CA ALA A 50 -44.21 15.94 -6.20
C ALA A 50 -43.74 14.48 -6.41
N SER A 51 -44.64 13.55 -6.75
CA SER A 51 -44.29 12.18 -7.10
C SER A 51 -43.74 12.07 -8.53
N LEU A 52 -44.29 12.85 -9.47
CA LEU A 52 -43.80 12.96 -10.84
C LEU A 52 -42.46 13.68 -10.92
N ASP A 53 -42.28 14.78 -10.19
CA ASP A 53 -40.98 15.47 -10.09
C ASP A 53 -39.92 14.54 -9.52
N ARG A 54 -40.25 13.72 -8.51
CA ARG A 54 -39.36 12.66 -8.00
C ARG A 54 -39.00 11.59 -9.05
N GLN A 55 -39.91 11.28 -9.99
CA GLN A 55 -39.64 10.35 -11.09
C GLN A 55 -38.92 11.01 -12.27
N ILE A 56 -39.10 12.31 -12.48
CA ILE A 56 -38.47 13.08 -13.57
C ILE A 56 -37.05 13.54 -13.18
N GLU A 57 -36.83 13.87 -11.91
CA GLU A 57 -35.49 14.13 -11.35
C GLU A 57 -34.69 12.84 -11.09
N TYR A 58 -35.33 11.68 -11.18
CA TYR A 58 -34.64 10.40 -11.11
C TYR A 58 -33.68 10.24 -12.30
N GLN A 59 -32.42 10.59 -12.09
CA GLN A 59 -31.31 10.15 -12.92
C GLN A 59 -31.03 8.68 -12.54
N PRO A 60 -31.18 7.70 -13.45
CA PRO A 60 -30.80 6.32 -13.18
C PRO A 60 -29.35 6.29 -12.67
N GLY A 61 -29.15 5.96 -11.40
CA GLY A 61 -27.83 5.93 -10.76
C GLY A 61 -27.42 7.14 -9.91
N ALA A 62 -28.32 8.10 -9.63
CA ALA A 62 -28.11 9.13 -8.59
C ALA A 62 -28.91 8.77 -7.32
N ALA A 63 -28.42 7.80 -6.54
CA ALA A 63 -29.05 7.45 -5.27
C ALA A 63 -28.91 8.61 -4.27
N ASN A 64 -30.01 9.10 -3.70
CA ASN A 64 -29.99 10.10 -2.61
C ASN A 64 -29.70 9.41 -1.26
N THR A 65 -28.55 8.75 -1.17
CA THR A 65 -28.07 8.12 0.06
C THR A 65 -27.15 9.08 0.81
N GLU A 66 -26.97 8.85 2.11
CA GLU A 66 -26.04 9.66 2.91
C GLU A 66 -24.60 9.57 2.36
N PHE A 67 -24.21 8.39 1.85
CA PHE A 67 -22.97 8.21 1.11
C PHE A 67 -22.84 9.14 -0.10
N ALA A 68 -23.89 9.24 -0.92
CA ALA A 68 -23.89 10.11 -2.11
C ALA A 68 -23.90 11.59 -1.73
N ARG A 69 -24.52 11.98 -0.62
CA ARG A 69 -24.44 13.36 -0.12
C ARG A 69 -23.01 13.72 0.31
N ARG A 70 -22.34 12.80 1.02
CA ARG A 70 -20.97 13.02 1.52
C ARG A 70 -19.92 12.96 0.42
N TYR A 71 -20.00 12.00 -0.50
CA TYR A 71 -18.94 11.71 -1.48
C TYR A 71 -19.34 11.91 -2.95
N GLY A 72 -20.62 12.21 -3.24
CA GLY A 72 -21.11 12.32 -4.63
C GLY A 72 -20.43 13.44 -5.42
N HIS A 73 -19.97 14.49 -4.75
CA HIS A 73 -19.18 15.57 -5.36
C HIS A 73 -17.81 15.12 -5.90
N LEU A 74 -17.32 13.95 -5.47
CA LEU A 74 -16.07 13.35 -5.96
C LEU A 74 -16.30 12.47 -7.21
N LYS A 75 -17.54 12.23 -7.63
CA LYS A 75 -17.87 11.40 -8.79
C LYS A 75 -17.26 12.00 -10.06
N GLY A 76 -16.55 11.16 -10.82
CA GLY A 76 -15.92 11.56 -12.08
C GLY A 76 -14.66 12.41 -11.92
N ARG A 77 -14.20 12.64 -10.67
CA ARG A 77 -12.88 13.23 -10.42
C ARG A 77 -11.81 12.31 -11.00
N THR A 78 -10.88 12.88 -11.75
CA THR A 78 -9.68 12.16 -12.18
C THR A 78 -8.82 11.89 -10.95
N VAL A 79 -8.69 10.61 -10.63
CA VAL A 79 -7.85 10.12 -9.55
C VAL A 79 -6.58 9.57 -10.18
N ARG A 80 -5.45 9.87 -9.54
CA ARG A 80 -4.16 9.33 -9.93
C ARG A 80 -4.19 7.80 -9.95
N THR A 81 -3.62 7.21 -10.97
CA THR A 81 -3.51 5.76 -11.14
C THR A 81 -2.36 5.18 -10.32
N VAL A 82 -2.45 3.88 -10.05
CA VAL A 82 -1.36 3.12 -9.41
C VAL A 82 -0.09 3.16 -10.28
N GLY A 83 -0.21 3.18 -11.62
CA GLY A 83 0.92 3.28 -12.53
C GLY A 83 1.68 4.60 -12.38
N GLU A 84 0.95 5.72 -12.30
CA GLU A 84 1.53 7.04 -12.03
C GLU A 84 2.19 7.08 -10.64
N ALA A 85 1.61 6.41 -9.63
CA ALA A 85 2.21 6.28 -8.29
C ALA A 85 3.57 5.56 -8.33
N PHE A 86 3.65 4.44 -9.07
CA PHE A 86 4.90 3.72 -9.26
C PHE A 86 5.95 4.51 -10.03
N GLU A 87 5.53 5.25 -11.06
CA GLU A 87 6.44 6.08 -11.86
C GLU A 87 7.10 7.17 -11.00
N GLU A 88 6.30 7.90 -10.21
CA GLU A 88 6.86 8.92 -9.31
C GLU A 88 7.69 8.31 -8.19
N PHE A 89 7.26 7.22 -7.56
CA PHE A 89 8.05 6.53 -6.55
C PHE A 89 9.44 6.15 -7.10
N THR A 90 9.48 5.58 -8.32
CA THR A 90 10.73 5.20 -8.98
C THR A 90 11.59 6.42 -9.31
N SER A 91 10.95 7.51 -9.76
CA SER A 91 11.64 8.78 -10.03
C SER A 91 12.23 9.41 -8.78
N LEU A 92 11.52 9.36 -7.65
CA LEU A 92 11.96 9.92 -6.37
C LEU A 92 13.09 9.10 -5.75
N LEU A 93 12.97 7.77 -5.79
CA LEU A 93 13.98 6.87 -5.25
C LEU A 93 15.29 6.93 -6.05
N GLY A 94 15.19 7.09 -7.38
CA GLY A 94 16.34 7.35 -8.26
C GLY A 94 17.39 6.25 -8.32
N ARG A 95 17.09 5.05 -7.81
CA ARG A 95 18.02 3.90 -7.80
C ARG A 95 17.30 2.56 -7.90
N PRO A 96 18.01 1.50 -8.36
CA PRO A 96 17.45 0.15 -8.37
C PRO A 96 17.16 -0.36 -6.96
N VAL A 97 16.07 -1.12 -6.82
CA VAL A 97 15.70 -1.80 -5.57
C VAL A 97 16.25 -3.22 -5.54
N ASN A 98 16.56 -3.71 -4.34
CA ASN A 98 16.97 -5.09 -4.14
C ASN A 98 15.83 -6.05 -4.52
N ALA A 99 16.15 -7.07 -5.30
CA ALA A 99 15.17 -8.00 -5.84
C ALA A 99 14.36 -8.74 -4.76
N LEU A 100 14.96 -8.98 -3.58
CA LEU A 100 14.28 -9.63 -2.45
C LEU A 100 13.13 -8.79 -1.89
N TYR A 101 13.24 -7.46 -1.99
CA TYR A 101 12.27 -6.51 -1.45
C TYR A 101 11.30 -5.97 -2.51
N LYS A 102 11.54 -6.27 -3.79
CA LYS A 102 10.75 -5.69 -4.89
C LYS A 102 9.25 -5.96 -4.74
N SER A 103 8.86 -7.16 -4.32
CA SER A 103 7.45 -7.51 -4.07
C SER A 103 6.86 -6.71 -2.92
N ALA A 104 7.57 -6.60 -1.80
CA ALA A 104 7.13 -5.85 -0.62
C ALA A 104 7.01 -4.34 -0.91
N ILE A 105 7.98 -3.75 -1.61
CA ILE A 105 7.91 -2.35 -2.05
C ILE A 105 6.72 -2.14 -2.98
N SER A 106 6.50 -3.07 -3.92
CA SER A 106 5.36 -2.97 -4.84
C SER A 106 4.01 -3.04 -4.10
N ASP A 107 3.88 -3.96 -3.13
CA ASP A 107 2.70 -4.10 -2.30
C ASP A 107 2.42 -2.82 -1.48
N VAL A 108 3.44 -2.29 -0.82
CA VAL A 108 3.29 -1.10 0.04
C VAL A 108 2.95 0.13 -0.78
N VAL A 109 3.68 0.42 -1.88
CA VAL A 109 3.39 1.59 -2.72
C VAL A 109 1.98 1.51 -3.31
N GLY A 110 1.61 0.35 -3.86
CA GLY A 110 0.30 0.13 -4.44
C GLY A 110 -0.82 0.23 -3.39
N THR A 111 -0.65 -0.41 -2.23
CA THR A 111 -1.65 -0.43 -1.18
C THR A 111 -1.83 0.95 -0.54
N THR A 112 -0.75 1.65 -0.22
CA THR A 112 -0.82 3.01 0.34
C THR A 112 -1.50 3.96 -0.64
N HIS A 113 -1.20 3.86 -1.94
CA HIS A 113 -1.90 4.64 -2.96
C HIS A 113 -3.41 4.32 -2.98
N LEU A 114 -3.79 3.05 -3.04
CA LEU A 114 -5.20 2.63 -3.10
C LEU A 114 -6.00 3.05 -1.86
N ILE A 115 -5.36 3.07 -0.70
CA ILE A 115 -5.95 3.58 0.54
C ILE A 115 -6.14 5.09 0.43
N THR A 116 -5.08 5.85 0.13
CA THR A 116 -5.08 7.31 0.18
C THR A 116 -6.01 7.97 -0.85
N VAL A 117 -6.22 7.34 -2.00
CA VAL A 117 -7.14 7.85 -3.03
C VAL A 117 -8.60 7.47 -2.79
N ASN A 118 -8.89 6.62 -1.81
CA ASN A 118 -10.26 6.25 -1.50
C ASN A 118 -11.03 7.45 -0.94
N ALA A 119 -12.22 7.73 -1.46
CA ALA A 119 -13.05 8.84 -0.99
C ALA A 119 -13.36 8.79 0.51
N ARG A 120 -13.44 7.59 1.09
CA ARG A 120 -13.73 7.38 2.52
C ARG A 120 -12.48 7.46 3.41
N PHE A 121 -11.29 7.50 2.82
CA PHE A 121 -10.07 7.49 3.59
C PHE A 121 -9.94 8.78 4.40
N ARG A 122 -9.69 8.62 5.69
CA ARG A 122 -9.36 9.69 6.61
C ARG A 122 -8.14 9.22 7.40
N ARG A 123 -7.05 9.97 7.31
CA ARG A 123 -5.83 9.72 8.09
C ARG A 123 -6.13 9.97 9.56
N ASP A 124 -5.65 9.08 10.42
CA ASP A 124 -5.68 9.23 11.88
C ASP A 124 -4.34 8.77 12.49
N PRO A 125 -4.02 9.18 13.73
CA PRO A 125 -2.76 8.82 14.36
C PRO A 125 -2.48 7.31 14.53
N ILE A 126 -3.52 6.46 14.68
CA ILE A 126 -3.35 4.99 14.77
C ILE A 126 -2.92 4.46 13.40
N TRP A 127 -3.54 4.96 12.34
CA TRP A 127 -3.15 4.67 10.97
C TRP A 127 -1.70 5.07 10.67
N SER A 128 -1.29 6.28 11.07
CA SER A 128 0.08 6.78 10.86
C SER A 128 1.12 5.94 11.61
N LEU A 129 0.81 5.55 12.85
CA LEU A 129 1.62 4.61 13.62
C LEU A 129 1.78 3.26 12.91
N GLY A 130 0.70 2.71 12.38
CA GLY A 130 0.74 1.41 11.71
C GLY A 130 1.42 1.43 10.34
N LEU A 131 1.33 2.54 9.59
CA LEU A 131 2.10 2.71 8.36
C LEU A 131 3.60 2.70 8.66
N LEU A 132 4.05 3.50 9.65
CA LEU A 132 5.45 3.54 10.05
C LEU A 132 5.92 2.19 10.60
N ALA A 133 5.13 1.54 11.46
CA ALA A 133 5.45 0.20 11.97
C ALA A 133 5.56 -0.84 10.85
N THR A 134 4.75 -0.74 9.79
CA THR A 134 4.88 -1.60 8.61
C THR A 134 6.18 -1.35 7.88
N MET A 135 6.61 -0.08 7.77
CA MET A 135 7.88 0.27 7.12
C MET A 135 9.06 -0.28 7.90
N ASP A 136 9.05 -0.12 9.22
CA ASP A 136 10.08 -0.63 10.11
C ASP A 136 10.16 -2.16 10.06
N LEU A 137 9.01 -2.85 10.05
CA LEU A 137 8.96 -4.30 9.93
C LEU A 137 9.59 -4.79 8.62
N ILE A 138 9.20 -4.19 7.49
CA ILE A 138 9.65 -4.66 6.17
C ILE A 138 11.09 -4.25 5.91
N PHE A 139 11.48 -3.01 6.22
CA PHE A 139 12.75 -2.43 5.79
C PHE A 139 13.81 -2.31 6.88
N GLY A 140 13.52 -2.69 8.13
CA GLY A 140 14.48 -2.60 9.25
C GLY A 140 15.80 -3.33 9.01
N ASN A 141 15.77 -4.43 8.24
CA ASN A 141 16.94 -5.24 7.89
C ASN A 141 17.38 -5.09 6.44
N TYR A 142 16.99 -3.99 5.77
CA TYR A 142 17.36 -3.77 4.39
C TYR A 142 18.90 -3.71 4.25
N PRO A 143 19.51 -4.44 3.30
CA PRO A 143 20.95 -4.71 3.31
C PRO A 143 21.83 -3.48 3.07
N GLU A 144 21.35 -2.52 2.26
CA GLU A 144 22.10 -1.32 1.93
C GLU A 144 21.77 -0.18 2.91
N GLN A 145 22.80 0.36 3.60
CA GLN A 145 22.62 1.45 4.57
C GLN A 145 22.01 2.70 3.92
N GLY A 146 21.05 3.32 4.61
CA GLY A 146 20.35 4.53 4.16
C GLY A 146 19.27 4.29 3.09
N VAL A 147 19.31 3.17 2.36
CA VAL A 147 18.36 2.91 1.27
C VAL A 147 16.94 2.66 1.79
N ALA A 148 16.80 2.02 2.97
CA ALA A 148 15.49 1.88 3.62
C ALA A 148 14.83 3.24 3.88
N GLN A 149 15.59 4.21 4.37
CA GLN A 149 15.09 5.57 4.64
C GLN A 149 14.73 6.28 3.34
N ASP A 150 15.54 6.14 2.29
CA ASP A 150 15.23 6.67 0.97
C ASP A 150 13.93 6.08 0.39
N ILE A 151 13.70 4.77 0.58
CA ILE A 151 12.45 4.09 0.18
C ILE A 151 11.25 4.67 0.93
N VAL A 152 11.35 4.78 2.26
CA VAL A 152 10.27 5.31 3.10
C VAL A 152 9.96 6.76 2.74
N SER A 153 10.98 7.61 2.62
CA SER A 153 10.79 9.02 2.25
C SER A 153 10.19 9.17 0.85
N SER A 154 10.61 8.33 -0.10
CA SER A 154 10.05 8.31 -1.46
C SER A 154 8.59 7.87 -1.47
N LEU A 155 8.22 6.88 -0.64
CA LEU A 155 6.84 6.42 -0.47
C LEU A 155 5.95 7.53 0.09
N MET A 156 6.38 8.22 1.15
CA MET A 156 5.58 9.29 1.76
C MET A 156 5.36 10.43 0.75
N LYS A 157 6.44 10.87 0.07
CA LYS A 157 6.37 11.91 -0.95
C LYS A 157 5.46 11.52 -2.11
N CYS A 158 5.60 10.31 -2.67
CA CYS A 158 4.79 9.90 -3.82
C CYS A 158 3.32 9.70 -3.48
N THR A 159 2.97 9.57 -2.21
CA THR A 159 1.58 9.46 -1.76
C THR A 159 1.03 10.78 -1.22
N GLY A 160 1.79 11.88 -1.39
CA GLY A 160 1.39 13.22 -0.99
C GLY A 160 1.39 13.43 0.52
N MET A 161 2.16 12.63 1.26
CA MET A 161 2.27 12.71 2.71
C MET A 161 3.58 13.37 3.14
N ASP A 162 3.50 14.12 4.23
CA ASP A 162 4.66 14.66 4.93
C ASP A 162 5.13 13.63 5.99
N GLU A 163 6.42 13.28 5.92
CA GLU A 163 7.00 12.26 6.80
C GLU A 163 7.11 12.73 8.26
N ASP A 164 7.40 14.02 8.49
CA ASP A 164 7.55 14.57 9.83
C ASP A 164 6.18 14.67 10.51
N GLU A 165 5.14 15.06 9.77
CA GLU A 165 3.75 15.01 10.27
C GLU A 165 3.34 13.59 10.67
N LEU A 166 3.62 12.60 9.83
CA LEU A 166 3.27 11.20 10.13
C LEU A 166 3.98 10.69 11.39
N ARG A 167 5.25 11.05 11.56
CA ARG A 167 6.04 10.69 12.75
C ARG A 167 5.49 11.36 14.00
N GLU A 168 5.09 12.62 13.91
CA GLU A 168 4.47 13.35 15.02
C GLU A 168 3.11 12.78 15.39
N GLU A 169 2.26 12.48 14.41
CA GLU A 169 0.97 11.81 14.64
C GLU A 169 1.16 10.44 15.32
N ALA A 170 2.07 9.61 14.80
CA ALA A 170 2.37 8.31 15.39
C ALA A 170 2.87 8.44 16.85
N ARG A 171 3.67 9.48 17.14
CA ARG A 171 4.20 9.77 18.48
C ARG A 171 3.10 10.04 19.50
N ILE A 172 2.01 10.70 19.10
CA ILE A 172 0.87 10.97 20.00
C ILE A 172 0.32 9.66 20.59
N VAL A 173 0.15 8.64 19.74
CA VAL A 173 -0.40 7.34 20.15
C VAL A 173 0.66 6.50 20.85
N SER A 174 1.89 6.46 20.33
CA SER A 174 2.94 5.63 20.91
C SER A 174 3.34 6.09 22.30
N SER A 175 3.51 7.40 22.51
CA SER A 175 3.85 7.95 23.84
C SER A 175 2.70 7.84 24.83
N TRP A 176 1.44 7.86 24.38
CA TRP A 176 0.32 7.59 25.26
C TRP A 176 0.27 6.12 25.68
N ALA A 177 0.59 5.19 24.79
CA ALA A 177 0.58 3.76 25.06
C ALA A 177 1.71 3.30 26.00
N GLU A 178 2.81 4.05 26.08
CA GLU A 178 3.93 3.75 26.98
C GLU A 178 3.46 3.65 28.45
N GLY A 179 3.68 2.50 29.07
CA GLY A 179 3.31 2.25 30.46
C GLY A 179 1.82 1.96 30.71
N LYS A 180 1.02 1.81 29.64
CA LYS A 180 -0.39 1.42 29.72
C LYS A 180 -0.56 -0.09 29.85
N THR A 181 -1.68 -0.50 30.45
CA THR A 181 -2.12 -1.90 30.49
C THR A 181 -3.09 -2.21 29.36
N MET A 182 -3.33 -3.51 29.11
CA MET A 182 -4.34 -3.97 28.16
C MET A 182 -5.72 -3.36 28.45
N ASP A 183 -6.15 -3.40 29.71
CA ASP A 183 -7.46 -2.89 30.14
C ASP A 183 -7.59 -1.38 29.90
N GLU A 184 -6.54 -0.60 30.15
CA GLU A 184 -6.54 0.83 29.87
C GLU A 184 -6.68 1.13 28.37
N VAL A 185 -6.03 0.34 27.51
CA VAL A 185 -6.17 0.49 26.06
C VAL A 185 -7.56 0.09 25.59
N THR A 186 -8.09 -1.02 26.10
CA THR A 186 -9.46 -1.47 25.79
C THR A 186 -10.48 -0.42 26.22
N ALA A 187 -10.36 0.17 27.41
CA ALA A 187 -11.24 1.23 27.91
C ALA A 187 -11.17 2.50 27.01
N ALA A 188 -9.98 2.90 26.58
CA ALA A 188 -9.81 3.99 25.63
C ALA A 188 -10.52 3.71 24.29
N LEU A 189 -10.37 2.51 23.73
CA LEU A 189 -11.03 2.11 22.48
C LEU A 189 -12.56 1.97 22.64
N ALA A 190 -13.03 1.66 23.85
CA ALA A 190 -14.44 1.68 24.22
C ALA A 190 -15.00 3.12 24.44
N ARG A 191 -14.11 4.13 24.37
CA ARG A 191 -14.39 5.57 24.54
C ARG A 191 -14.74 5.94 25.99
N GLU A 192 -14.17 5.23 26.96
CA GLU A 192 -14.44 5.42 28.39
C GLU A 192 -13.56 6.50 29.04
N ASP A 193 -12.59 7.04 28.32
CA ASP A 193 -11.70 8.12 28.79
C ASP A 193 -11.54 9.27 27.78
N ASP A 194 -10.74 10.27 28.16
CA ASP A 194 -10.43 11.45 27.33
C ASP A 194 -9.05 11.38 26.66
N SER A 195 -8.50 10.17 26.51
CA SER A 195 -7.19 9.96 25.86
C SER A 195 -7.20 10.30 24.37
N PRO A 196 -6.02 10.50 23.74
CA PRO A 196 -5.92 10.63 22.29
C PRO A 196 -6.51 9.43 21.55
N VAL A 197 -6.34 8.21 22.08
CA VAL A 197 -6.91 6.99 21.48
C VAL A 197 -8.43 6.96 21.60
N ALA A 198 -8.99 7.38 22.73
CA ALA A 198 -10.45 7.51 22.86
C ALA A 198 -11.04 8.59 21.96
N ALA A 199 -10.32 9.69 21.71
CA ALA A 199 -10.74 10.69 20.72
C ALA A 199 -10.84 10.09 19.31
N ILE A 200 -9.85 9.29 18.90
CA ILE A 200 -9.87 8.57 17.62
C ILE A 200 -11.02 7.54 17.62
N ALA A 201 -11.20 6.78 18.69
CA ALA A 201 -12.27 5.80 18.82
C ALA A 201 -13.68 6.42 18.73
N ARG A 202 -13.86 7.65 19.25
CA ARG A 202 -15.11 8.42 19.10
C ARG A 202 -15.36 8.79 17.63
N ASP A 203 -14.34 9.31 16.94
CA ASP A 203 -14.42 9.66 15.52
C ASP A 203 -14.73 8.44 14.64
N VAL A 204 -14.08 7.30 14.92
CA VAL A 204 -14.32 6.03 14.22
C VAL A 204 -15.75 5.54 14.47
N ALA A 205 -16.19 5.49 15.72
CA ALA A 205 -17.51 4.99 16.08
C ALA A 205 -18.64 5.86 15.50
N ALA A 206 -18.47 7.18 15.47
CA ALA A 206 -19.45 8.12 14.96
C ALA A 206 -19.61 8.09 13.43
N ASP A 207 -18.65 7.53 12.68
CA ASP A 207 -18.67 7.50 11.22
C ASP A 207 -19.12 6.14 10.66
N ASP A 208 -20.37 6.05 10.22
CA ASP A 208 -20.94 4.87 9.55
C ASP A 208 -20.22 4.50 8.23
N TYR A 209 -19.55 5.47 7.61
CA TYR A 209 -18.78 5.28 6.39
C TYR A 209 -17.27 5.23 6.65
N TRP A 210 -16.86 5.08 7.91
CA TRP A 210 -15.47 4.85 8.24
C TRP A 210 -14.90 3.67 7.43
N MET A 211 -13.71 3.88 6.90
CA MET A 211 -13.00 2.88 6.12
C MET A 211 -11.86 2.30 6.94
N TYR A 212 -12.00 1.02 7.31
CA TYR A 212 -10.86 0.25 7.78
C TYR A 212 -9.77 0.18 6.70
N SER A 213 -8.52 0.21 7.14
CA SER A 213 -7.37 -0.14 6.30
C SER A 213 -6.37 -0.95 7.10
N ARG A 214 -5.56 -1.75 6.39
CA ARG A 214 -4.55 -2.60 7.02
C ARG A 214 -3.61 -1.87 7.96
N PHE A 215 -3.25 -0.61 7.66
CA PHE A 215 -2.36 0.17 8.51
C PHE A 215 -3.02 0.57 9.83
N PHE A 216 -4.34 0.76 9.87
CA PHE A 216 -5.03 0.93 11.15
C PHE A 216 -4.91 -0.35 12.02
N GLY A 217 -5.11 -1.53 11.43
CA GLY A 217 -4.92 -2.80 12.13
C GLY A 217 -3.49 -3.03 12.62
N VAL A 218 -2.49 -2.74 11.77
CA VAL A 218 -1.08 -2.80 12.19
C VAL A 218 -0.78 -1.75 13.27
N GLY A 219 -1.45 -0.60 13.26
CA GLY A 219 -1.37 0.40 14.32
C GLY A 219 -1.83 -0.13 15.67
N LEU A 220 -2.95 -0.86 15.69
CA LEU A 220 -3.41 -1.57 16.89
C LEU A 220 -2.39 -2.61 17.35
N ILE A 221 -1.87 -3.45 16.45
CA ILE A 221 -0.80 -4.41 16.79
C ILE A 221 0.42 -3.68 17.36
N ARG A 222 0.77 -2.51 16.83
CA ARG A 222 1.88 -1.71 17.34
C ARG A 222 1.62 -1.18 18.75
N ILE A 223 0.40 -0.73 19.06
CA ILE A 223 0.00 -0.37 20.43
C ILE A 223 0.16 -1.57 21.37
N MET A 224 -0.31 -2.74 20.94
CA MET A 224 -0.19 -4.00 21.68
C MET A 224 1.28 -4.31 22.02
N ASN A 225 2.17 -4.19 21.05
CA ASN A 225 3.61 -4.39 21.25
C ASN A 225 4.22 -3.37 22.23
N ILE A 226 3.75 -2.11 22.23
CA ILE A 226 4.25 -1.06 23.13
C ILE A 226 3.89 -1.36 24.59
N ILE A 227 2.70 -1.89 24.84
CA ILE A 227 2.28 -2.30 26.19
C ILE A 227 2.85 -3.66 26.63
N GLY A 228 3.70 -4.28 25.80
CA GLY A 228 4.32 -5.57 26.09
C GLY A 228 3.37 -6.77 25.95
N ALA A 229 2.37 -6.68 25.08
CA ALA A 229 1.44 -7.75 24.76
C ALA A 229 1.51 -8.11 23.26
N GLY A 230 0.83 -9.19 22.85
CA GLY A 230 0.66 -9.50 21.43
C GLY A 230 1.88 -10.10 20.75
N GLU A 231 2.73 -10.79 21.50
CA GLU A 231 3.91 -11.47 20.92
C GLU A 231 3.50 -12.65 20.03
N ASP A 232 2.40 -13.34 20.38
CA ASP A 232 1.89 -14.50 19.67
C ASP A 232 0.67 -14.17 18.80
N GLN A 233 0.56 -14.88 17.67
CA GLN A 233 -0.49 -14.66 16.67
C GLN A 233 -1.90 -14.88 17.25
N ASP A 234 -2.10 -15.93 18.04
CA ASP A 234 -3.41 -16.29 18.60
C ASP A 234 -3.87 -15.25 19.65
N ASP A 235 -2.95 -14.78 20.48
CA ASP A 235 -3.22 -13.75 21.47
C ASP A 235 -3.58 -12.42 20.78
N ALA A 236 -2.80 -12.04 19.77
CA ALA A 236 -3.07 -10.84 19.00
C ALA A 236 -4.40 -10.90 18.23
N TYR A 237 -4.80 -12.07 17.72
CA TYR A 237 -6.11 -12.25 17.07
C TYR A 237 -7.26 -11.92 18.03
N ASN A 238 -7.23 -12.52 19.23
CA ASN A 238 -8.29 -12.35 20.22
C ASN A 238 -8.37 -10.89 20.71
N THR A 239 -7.23 -10.26 20.96
CA THR A 239 -7.19 -8.85 21.37
C THR A 239 -7.65 -7.91 20.26
N ILE A 240 -7.28 -8.15 19.00
CA ILE A 240 -7.77 -7.34 17.87
C ILE A 240 -9.28 -7.50 17.70
N GLU A 241 -9.80 -8.71 17.88
CA GLU A 241 -11.25 -8.95 17.84
C GLU A 241 -11.97 -8.13 18.91
N GLU A 242 -11.51 -8.22 20.16
CA GLU A 242 -12.05 -7.45 21.29
C GLU A 242 -12.00 -5.94 21.03
N TRP A 243 -10.84 -5.43 20.62
CA TRP A 243 -10.63 -4.00 20.37
C TRP A 243 -11.49 -3.46 19.24
N MET A 244 -11.67 -4.21 18.16
CA MET A 244 -12.56 -3.81 17.07
C MET A 244 -14.04 -3.82 17.49
N VAL A 245 -14.44 -4.78 18.33
CA VAL A 245 -15.78 -4.81 18.92
C VAL A 245 -15.99 -3.59 19.83
N SER A 246 -15.00 -3.22 20.65
CA SER A 246 -15.04 -2.01 21.50
C SER A 246 -15.19 -0.72 20.67
N LEU A 247 -14.54 -0.66 19.49
CA LEU A 247 -14.72 0.42 18.51
C LEU A 247 -16.13 0.44 17.86
N GLY A 248 -16.94 -0.60 18.03
CA GLY A 248 -18.25 -0.74 17.40
C GLY A 248 -18.15 -1.05 15.90
N LYS A 249 -17.05 -1.67 15.45
CA LYS A 249 -16.79 -2.00 14.04
C LYS A 249 -16.63 -3.51 13.85
N SER A 250 -16.73 -3.97 12.61
CA SER A 250 -16.52 -5.39 12.29
C SER A 250 -15.05 -5.80 12.50
N SER A 251 -14.81 -6.88 13.24
CA SER A 251 -13.48 -7.41 13.54
C SER A 251 -12.87 -8.24 12.40
N PHE A 252 -13.70 -8.90 11.58
CA PHE A 252 -13.26 -9.93 10.62
C PHE A 252 -12.03 -9.54 9.77
N THR A 253 -12.06 -8.38 9.11
CA THR A 253 -10.95 -7.95 8.26
C THR A 253 -9.70 -7.62 9.08
N ALA A 254 -9.86 -7.01 10.25
CA ALA A 254 -8.74 -6.68 11.13
C ALA A 254 -8.05 -7.93 11.68
N CYS A 255 -8.83 -8.95 12.06
CA CYS A 255 -8.28 -10.23 12.50
C CYS A 255 -7.55 -10.96 11.36
N SER A 256 -8.13 -10.97 10.15
CA SER A 256 -7.46 -11.52 8.96
C SER A 256 -6.14 -10.79 8.63
N ASP A 257 -6.11 -9.47 8.78
CA ASP A 257 -4.89 -8.68 8.57
C ASP A 257 -3.86 -8.91 9.68
N SER A 258 -4.31 -9.17 10.92
CA SER A 258 -3.44 -9.58 12.03
C SER A 258 -2.73 -10.90 11.71
N ASP A 259 -3.48 -11.93 11.29
CA ASP A 259 -2.89 -13.20 10.86
C ASP A 259 -1.87 -13.01 9.73
N LEU A 260 -2.19 -12.16 8.75
CA LEU A 260 -1.30 -11.87 7.63
C LEU A 260 -0.04 -11.13 8.10
N TYR A 261 -0.15 -10.23 9.07
CA TYR A 261 0.97 -9.54 9.69
C TYR A 261 1.96 -10.54 10.30
N PHE A 262 1.50 -11.47 11.15
CA PHE A 262 2.39 -12.47 11.77
C PHE A 262 2.99 -13.44 10.76
N LYS A 263 2.22 -13.87 9.75
CA LYS A 263 2.76 -14.69 8.64
C LYS A 263 3.83 -13.94 7.85
N THR A 264 3.69 -12.64 7.68
CA THR A 264 4.67 -11.80 6.98
C THR A 264 5.91 -11.59 7.83
N LYS A 265 5.73 -11.27 9.12
CA LYS A 265 6.82 -11.16 10.10
C LYS A 265 7.66 -12.44 10.14
N ALA A 266 7.04 -13.61 10.26
CA ALA A 266 7.74 -14.89 10.27
C ALA A 266 8.56 -15.12 8.97
N LYS A 267 8.04 -14.71 7.80
CA LYS A 267 8.77 -14.77 6.53
C LYS A 267 9.98 -13.83 6.50
N LEU A 268 9.83 -12.62 7.03
CA LEU A 268 10.92 -11.65 7.12
C LEU A 268 12.02 -12.14 8.08
N ASP A 269 11.65 -12.71 9.23
CA ASP A 269 12.59 -13.30 10.19
C ASP A 269 13.39 -14.47 9.56
N MET A 270 12.71 -15.33 8.79
CA MET A 270 13.36 -16.40 8.01
C MET A 270 14.29 -15.84 6.92
N MET A 271 13.84 -14.81 6.19
CA MET A 271 14.64 -14.17 5.14
C MET A 271 15.91 -13.53 5.72
N GLU A 272 15.81 -12.86 6.87
CA GLU A 272 16.93 -12.26 7.59
C GLU A 272 17.96 -13.32 8.00
N THR A 273 17.49 -14.43 8.58
CA THR A 273 18.36 -15.55 8.97
C THR A 273 19.10 -16.11 7.75
N MET A 274 18.39 -16.34 6.65
CA MET A 274 19.00 -16.81 5.40
C MET A 274 20.03 -15.82 4.84
N MET A 275 19.74 -14.51 4.86
CA MET A 275 20.69 -13.49 4.40
C MET A 275 21.98 -13.50 5.24
N LYS A 276 21.85 -13.58 6.57
CA LYS A 276 23.00 -13.69 7.49
C LYS A 276 23.83 -14.95 7.21
N GLU A 277 23.19 -16.10 7.00
CA GLU A 277 23.89 -17.35 6.67
C GLU A 277 24.63 -17.28 5.33
N VAL A 278 24.01 -16.67 4.31
CA VAL A 278 24.64 -16.47 2.98
C VAL A 278 25.85 -15.54 3.11
N GLU A 279 25.73 -14.45 3.88
CA GLU A 279 26.82 -13.51 4.10
C GLU A 279 28.01 -14.18 4.82
N ILE A 280 27.74 -14.99 5.85
CA ILE A 280 28.78 -15.76 6.56
C ILE A 280 29.48 -16.73 5.61
N ARG A 281 28.71 -17.45 4.77
CA ARG A 281 29.26 -18.39 3.79
C ARG A 281 30.15 -17.70 2.75
N GLU A 282 29.72 -16.56 2.22
CA GLU A 282 30.51 -15.79 1.25
C GLU A 282 31.77 -15.21 1.87
N LYS A 283 31.72 -14.70 3.10
CA LYS A 283 32.92 -14.26 3.85
C LYS A 283 33.90 -15.40 4.05
N LYS A 284 33.43 -16.59 4.42
CA LYS A 284 34.27 -17.79 4.56
C LYS A 284 34.91 -18.19 3.23
N ARG A 285 34.14 -18.23 2.15
CA ARG A 285 34.64 -18.55 0.80
C ARG A 285 35.64 -17.51 0.29
N MET A 286 35.44 -16.24 0.61
CA MET A 286 36.39 -15.18 0.29
C MET A 286 37.69 -15.33 1.09
N ALA A 287 37.61 -15.63 2.38
CA ALA A 287 38.78 -15.90 3.22
C ALA A 287 39.59 -17.10 2.70
N GLU A 288 38.95 -18.23 2.41
CA GLU A 288 39.59 -19.43 1.83
C GLU A 288 40.28 -19.12 0.49
N ARG A 289 39.66 -18.29 -0.36
CA ARG A 289 40.27 -17.85 -1.63
C ARG A 289 41.48 -16.94 -1.43
N LEU A 290 41.47 -16.09 -0.42
CA LEU A 290 42.60 -15.21 -0.10
C LEU A 290 43.75 -16.01 0.52
N GLU A 291 43.44 -16.97 1.38
CA GLU A 291 44.42 -17.90 1.97
C GLU A 291 45.08 -18.76 0.88
N ALA A 292 44.29 -19.40 0.00
CA ALA A 292 44.83 -20.19 -1.11
C ALA A 292 45.73 -19.36 -2.07
N LYS A 293 45.40 -18.07 -2.27
CA LYS A 293 46.25 -17.15 -3.05
C LYS A 293 47.55 -16.80 -2.32
N ALA A 294 47.49 -16.60 -1.00
CA ALA A 294 48.66 -16.33 -0.18
C ALA A 294 49.60 -17.55 -0.13
N GLU A 295 49.05 -18.75 0.05
CA GLU A 295 49.81 -20.01 0.01
C GLU A 295 50.46 -20.24 -1.36
N ALA A 296 49.73 -20.01 -2.46
CA ALA A 296 50.28 -20.12 -3.80
C ALA A 296 51.41 -19.11 -4.06
N ALA A 297 51.28 -17.88 -3.56
CA ALA A 297 52.31 -16.85 -3.68
C ALA A 297 53.57 -17.19 -2.87
N LEU A 298 53.41 -17.71 -1.64
CA LEU A 298 54.52 -18.18 -0.81
C LEU A 298 55.24 -19.37 -1.45
N ALA A 299 54.49 -20.36 -1.96
CA ALA A 299 55.06 -21.52 -2.64
C ALA A 299 55.81 -21.13 -3.92
N GLN A 300 55.34 -20.11 -4.65
CA GLN A 300 56.05 -19.58 -5.81
C GLN A 300 57.35 -18.87 -5.39
N ALA A 301 57.31 -18.03 -4.36
CA ALA A 301 58.50 -17.35 -3.85
C ALA A 301 59.57 -18.33 -3.33
N GLU A 302 59.18 -19.41 -2.66
CA GLU A 302 60.12 -20.46 -2.24
C GLU A 302 60.75 -21.21 -3.42
N ARG A 303 59.98 -21.46 -4.48
CA ARG A 303 60.49 -22.10 -5.71
C ARG A 303 61.49 -21.19 -6.42
N ASP A 304 61.15 -19.92 -6.56
CA ASP A 304 62.01 -18.93 -7.22
C ASP A 304 63.32 -18.75 -6.43
N ALA A 305 63.25 -18.68 -5.09
CA ALA A 305 64.44 -18.61 -4.23
C ALA A 305 65.33 -19.85 -4.31
N LYS A 306 64.75 -21.06 -4.41
CA LYS A 306 65.52 -22.30 -4.60
C LYS A 306 66.20 -22.33 -5.97
N MET A 307 65.50 -21.94 -7.02
CA MET A 307 66.05 -21.86 -8.38
C MET A 307 67.21 -20.84 -8.45
N GLU A 308 67.06 -19.69 -7.81
CA GLU A 308 68.11 -18.68 -7.74
C GLU A 308 69.34 -19.16 -6.97
N ALA A 309 69.14 -19.91 -5.87
CA ALA A 309 70.23 -20.53 -5.11
C ALA A 309 70.98 -21.60 -5.90
N GLU A 310 70.28 -22.43 -6.69
CA GLU A 310 70.90 -23.43 -7.58
C GLU A 310 71.72 -22.77 -8.70
N ILE A 311 71.19 -21.72 -9.34
CA ILE A 311 71.92 -20.95 -10.37
C ILE A 311 73.23 -20.35 -9.80
N LEU A 312 73.18 -19.84 -8.57
CA LEU A 312 74.36 -19.31 -7.87
C LEU A 312 75.38 -20.39 -7.50
N ALA A 313 74.93 -21.62 -7.23
CA ALA A 313 75.80 -22.75 -6.93
C ALA A 313 76.49 -23.31 -8.18
N GLU A 314 75.80 -23.35 -9.33
CA GLU A 314 76.38 -23.79 -10.62
C GLU A 314 77.35 -22.76 -11.24
N ALA A 315 77.27 -21.49 -10.83
CA ALA A 315 78.15 -20.43 -11.32
C ALA A 315 79.53 -20.36 -10.61
N ARG A 316 79.79 -21.23 -9.62
CA ARG A 316 81.07 -21.33 -8.89
C ARG A 316 81.89 -22.52 -9.33
#